data_AF-A0A952BBM9-F1
#
_entry.id   AF-A0A952BBM9-F1
#
_cell.length_a   1.000
_cell.length_b   1.000
_cell.length_c   1.000
_cell.angle_alpha   90.00
_cell.angle_beta   90.00
_cell.angle_gamma   90.00
#
_symmetry.space_group_name_H-M   'P 1'
#
loop_
_entity.id
_entity.type
_entity.pdbx_description
1 polymer ?
#
loop_
_entity_poly.entity_id
_entity_poly.type
_entity_poly.pdbx_seq_one_letter_code
_entity_poly.pdbx_strand_id
1 'polypeptide(L)'
;MVEEEGLTQYTVLRGDNLWDIASYRVIYGNPYQWPLIYRANQDQIADADLIQPGQVLVIPRESAASQIEMAIQHARSRGAWQLGVVEQSDREYLQRSM
;
A
#
# COMPACT_ATOMS: atom_id res chain seq x y z
N MET A 1 -11.36 20.54 -17.61
CA MET A 1 -11.28 19.88 -16.30
C MET A 1 -10.01 19.06 -16.39
N VAL A 2 -8.90 19.51 -15.79
CA VAL A 2 -7.63 18.79 -15.90
C VAL A 2 -7.73 17.62 -14.94
N GLU A 3 -7.83 16.42 -15.49
CA GLU A 3 -7.61 15.21 -14.71
C GLU A 3 -6.14 15.29 -14.28
N GLU A 4 -5.89 15.57 -13.00
CA GLU A 4 -4.55 15.35 -12.45
C GLU A 4 -4.32 13.84 -12.52
N GLU A 5 -3.71 13.40 -13.62
CA GLU A 5 -3.34 12.00 -13.88
C GLU A 5 -2.32 11.57 -12.84
N GLY A 6 -2.82 11.21 -11.66
CA GLY A 6 -2.05 10.56 -10.62
C GLY A 6 -1.48 9.27 -11.17
N LEU A 7 -0.29 8.89 -10.70
CA LEU A 7 0.37 7.68 -11.14
C LEU A 7 -0.52 6.47 -10.83
N THR A 8 -0.99 5.79 -11.87
CA THR A 8 -1.76 4.54 -11.77
C THR A 8 -0.86 3.32 -11.56
N GLN A 9 0.45 3.49 -11.81
CA GLN A 9 1.47 2.49 -11.60
C GLN A 9 2.74 3.15 -11.06
N TYR A 10 3.47 2.44 -10.21
CA TYR A 10 4.73 2.89 -9.64
C TYR A 10 5.78 1.79 -9.74
N THR A 11 6.98 2.12 -10.21
CA THR A 11 8.12 1.20 -10.22
C THR A 11 8.91 1.37 -8.93
N VAL A 12 8.97 0.29 -8.13
CA VAL A 12 9.69 0.27 -6.86
C VAL A 12 11.16 0.57 -7.09
N LEU A 13 11.70 1.54 -6.36
CA LEU A 13 13.13 1.85 -6.35
C LEU A 13 13.83 1.13 -5.20
N ARG A 14 15.17 1.09 -5.26
CA ARG A 14 15.96 0.44 -4.21
C ARG A 14 15.83 1.22 -2.91
N GLY A 15 15.30 0.54 -1.88
CA GLY A 15 15.07 1.12 -0.56
C GLY A 15 13.66 1.68 -0.35
N ASP A 16 12.82 1.65 -1.39
CA ASP A 16 11.41 1.99 -1.25
C ASP A 16 10.68 0.94 -0.43
N ASN A 17 9.61 1.39 0.23
CA ASN A 17 8.64 0.55 0.88
C ASN A 17 7.23 1.07 0.61
N LEU A 18 6.21 0.25 0.87
CA LEU A 18 4.82 0.61 0.55
C LEU A 18 4.36 1.89 1.30
N TRP A 19 4.86 2.12 2.52
CA TRP A 19 4.55 3.30 3.32
C TRP A 19 5.07 4.59 2.68
N ASP A 20 6.34 4.62 2.29
CA ASP A 20 6.96 5.75 1.60
C ASP A 20 6.31 5.99 0.24
N ILE A 21 6.02 4.92 -0.51
CA ILE A 21 5.32 5.01 -1.79
C ILE A 21 3.95 5.66 -1.63
N ALA A 22 3.15 5.22 -0.65
CA ALA A 22 1.85 5.81 -0.36
C ALA A 22 1.93 7.26 0.15
N SER A 23 3.03 7.62 0.82
CA SER A 23 3.30 8.97 1.30
C SER A 23 3.49 9.99 0.18
N TYR A 24 3.95 9.55 -1.00
CA TYR A 24 4.14 10.47 -2.14
C TYR A 24 2.81 11.13 -2.54
N ARG A 25 2.82 12.46 -2.65
CA ARG A 25 1.65 13.26 -3.08
C ARG A 25 1.07 12.82 -4.42
N VAL A 26 1.93 12.37 -5.33
CA VAL A 26 1.53 11.87 -6.67
C VAL A 26 0.84 10.50 -6.62
N ILE A 27 0.96 9.78 -5.50
CA ILE A 27 0.35 8.47 -5.25
C ILE A 27 -0.92 8.65 -4.41
N TYR A 28 -0.78 8.95 -3.11
CA TYR A 28 -1.91 9.27 -2.22
C TYR A 28 -1.67 10.49 -1.33
N GLY A 29 -0.41 10.86 -1.10
CA GLY A 29 -0.06 11.88 -0.11
C GLY A 29 -0.34 11.47 1.32
N ASN A 30 -0.57 10.18 1.57
CA ASN A 30 -0.93 9.66 2.88
C ASN A 30 -0.31 8.27 3.06
N PRO A 31 0.72 8.13 3.91
CA PRO A 31 1.40 6.87 4.10
C PRO A 31 0.47 5.77 4.64
N TYR A 32 -0.55 6.11 5.42
CA TYR A 32 -1.49 5.14 5.99
C TYR A 32 -2.36 4.41 4.94
N GLN A 33 -2.30 4.84 3.67
CA GLN A 33 -3.01 4.20 2.57
C GLN A 33 -2.19 3.10 1.87
N TRP A 34 -0.97 2.82 2.33
CA TRP A 34 -0.14 1.73 1.81
C TRP A 34 -0.84 0.34 1.73
N PRO A 35 -1.78 -0.04 2.62
CA PRO A 35 -2.45 -1.34 2.51
C PRO A 35 -3.32 -1.46 1.27
N LEU A 36 -3.76 -0.34 0.67
CA LEU A 36 -4.47 -0.35 -0.61
C LEU A 36 -3.57 -0.83 -1.75
N ILE A 37 -2.32 -0.36 -1.77
CA ILE A 37 -1.30 -0.80 -2.74
C ILE A 37 -1.04 -2.29 -2.54
N TYR A 38 -0.86 -2.72 -1.29
CA TYR A 38 -0.65 -4.12 -0.97
C TYR A 38 -1.81 -5.00 -1.45
N ARG A 39 -3.05 -4.61 -1.15
CA ARG A 39 -4.25 -5.32 -1.58
C ARG A 39 -4.39 -5.42 -3.10
N ALA A 40 -4.13 -4.34 -3.82
CA ALA A 40 -4.20 -4.34 -5.29
C ALA A 40 -3.12 -5.21 -5.93
N ASN A 41 -1.98 -5.38 -5.26
CA ASN A 41 -0.84 -6.15 -5.76
C ASN A 41 -0.59 -7.43 -4.96
N GLN A 42 -1.57 -7.93 -4.20
CA GLN A 42 -1.41 -9.10 -3.33
C GLN A 42 -1.02 -10.38 -4.09
N ASP A 43 -1.31 -10.42 -5.39
CA ASP A 43 -0.87 -11.50 -6.29
C ASP A 43 0.64 -11.47 -6.56
N GLN A 44 1.24 -10.27 -6.53
CA GLN A 44 2.67 -10.03 -6.78
C GLN A 44 3.48 -9.83 -5.49
N ILE A 45 2.84 -9.39 -4.41
CA ILE A 45 3.47 -9.10 -3.13
C ILE A 45 2.97 -10.13 -2.12
N ALA A 46 3.83 -11.08 -1.76
CA ALA A 46 3.53 -12.07 -0.71
C ALA A 46 3.65 -11.48 0.70
N ASP A 47 4.43 -10.41 0.85
CA ASP A 47 4.72 -9.75 2.11
C ASP A 47 4.90 -8.24 1.87
N ALA A 48 4.17 -7.42 2.60
CA ALA A 48 4.14 -5.97 2.45
C ALA A 48 5.50 -5.30 2.67
N ASP A 49 6.37 -5.93 3.46
CA ASP A 49 7.74 -5.47 3.72
C ASP A 49 8.74 -5.93 2.66
N LEU A 50 8.36 -6.93 1.85
CA LEU A 50 9.23 -7.56 0.86
C LEU A 50 8.86 -7.15 -0.56
N ILE A 51 9.02 -5.86 -0.86
CA ILE A 51 8.95 -5.37 -2.24
C ILE A 51 10.34 -5.32 -2.86
N GLN A 52 10.44 -5.66 -4.15
CA GLN A 52 11.73 -5.71 -4.85
C GLN A 52 11.91 -4.51 -5.78
N PRO A 53 13.12 -3.93 -5.87
CA PRO A 53 13.39 -2.86 -6.82
C PRO A 53 13.18 -3.35 -8.27
N GLY A 54 12.53 -2.53 -9.09
CA GLY A 54 12.12 -2.85 -10.46
C GLY A 54 10.73 -3.48 -10.57
N GLN A 55 10.09 -3.83 -9.45
CA GLN A 55 8.71 -4.31 -9.44
C GLN A 55 7.75 -3.18 -9.79
N VAL A 56 6.75 -3.46 -10.63
CA VAL A 56 5.73 -2.48 -11.03
C VAL A 56 4.46 -2.73 -10.22
N LEU A 57 4.10 -1.78 -9.37
CA LEU A 57 2.93 -1.84 -8.50
C LEU A 57 1.79 -1.02 -9.08
N VAL A 58 0.60 -1.61 -9.08
CA VAL A 58 -0.66 -0.94 -9.41
C VAL A 58 -1.09 -0.06 -8.24
N ILE A 59 -1.46 1.19 -8.54
CA ILE A 59 -1.91 2.16 -7.55
C ILE A 59 -3.42 2.36 -7.71
N PRO A 60 -4.26 1.73 -6.86
CA PRO A 60 -5.71 1.89 -6.97
C PRO A 60 -6.13 3.31 -6.56
N ARG A 61 -6.73 4.06 -7.48
CA ARG A 61 -7.22 5.43 -7.23
C ARG A 61 -8.72 5.48 -6.91
N GLU A 62 -9.47 4.47 -7.34
CA GLU A 62 -10.92 4.36 -7.18
C GLU A 62 -11.31 3.45 -6.01
N SER A 63 -10.59 3.54 -4.89
CA SER A 63 -10.96 2.80 -3.68
C SER A 63 -12.15 3.46 -2.99
N ALA A 64 -13.15 2.66 -2.61
CA ALA A 64 -14.28 3.16 -1.83
C ALA A 64 -13.81 3.77 -0.50
N ALA A 65 -14.50 4.81 -0.01
CA ALA A 65 -14.15 5.48 1.25
C ALA A 65 -14.00 4.50 2.43
N SER A 66 -14.86 3.48 2.51
CA SER A 66 -14.76 2.42 3.52
C SER A 66 -13.46 1.61 3.42
N GLN A 67 -12.97 1.33 2.20
CA GLN A 67 -11.70 0.62 2.02
C GLN A 67 -10.51 1.48 2.43
N ILE A 68 -10.56 2.79 2.12
CA ILE A 68 -9.54 3.76 2.54
C ILE A 68 -9.50 3.82 4.07
N GLU A 69 -10.66 3.90 4.73
CA GLU A 69 -10.74 3.93 6.19
C GLU A 69 -10.18 2.64 6.82
N MET A 70 -10.56 1.47 6.27
CA MET A 70 -10.01 0.18 6.70
C MET A 70 -8.49 0.11 6.54
N ALA A 71 -7.96 0.60 5.43
CA ALA A 71 -6.51 0.66 5.18
C ALA A 71 -5.81 1.55 6.22
N ILE A 72 -6.36 2.75 6.48
CA ILE A 72 -5.81 3.66 7.49
C ILE A 72 -5.86 3.03 8.88
N GLN A 73 -6.96 2.36 9.23
CA GLN A 73 -7.11 1.71 10.52
C GLN A 73 -6.11 0.54 10.67
N HIS A 74 -5.91 -0.26 9.62
CA HIS A 74 -4.90 -1.32 9.60
C HIS A 74 -3.49 -0.76 9.82
N ALA A 75 -3.11 0.24 9.02
CA ALA A 75 -1.81 0.89 9.10
C ALA A 75 -1.54 1.54 10.47
N ARG A 76 -2.57 2.07 11.13
CA ARG A 76 -2.47 2.58 12.52
C ARG A 76 -2.37 1.47 13.55
N SER A 77 -3.09 0.38 13.35
CA SER A 77 -3.09 -0.77 14.27
C SER A 77 -1.74 -1.48 14.30
N ARG A 78 -1.03 -1.48 13.16
CA ARG A 78 0.29 -2.08 13.02
C ARG A 78 1.38 -1.36 13.84
N GLY A 79 1.29 -0.05 13.97
CA GLY A 79 2.29 0.77 14.68
C GLY A 79 3.41 1.29 13.77
N ALA A 80 4.48 1.82 14.36
CA ALA A 80 5.64 2.32 13.61
C ALA A 80 6.39 1.16 12.96
N TRP A 81 6.55 1.19 11.64
CA TRP A 81 7.26 0.19 10.85
C TRP A 81 8.60 -0.20 11.50
N GLN A 82 8.70 -1.44 11.97
CA GLN A 82 9.96 -2.07 12.36
C GLN A 82 10.30 -3.12 11.29
N LEU A 83 11.36 -2.90 10.50
CA LEU A 83 11.83 -3.89 9.52
C LEU A 83 12.04 -5.25 10.20
N GLY A 84 11.26 -6.28 9.83
CA GLY A 84 11.18 -7.58 10.50
C GLY A 84 10.29 -8.62 9.80
N VAL A 85 9.96 -9.72 10.49
CA VAL A 85 9.14 -10.87 10.00
C VAL A 85 7.75 -10.41 9.54
N VAL A 86 7.18 -11.04 8.49
CA VAL A 86 5.75 -10.92 8.08
C VAL A 86 4.87 -10.76 9.31
N GLU A 87 4.27 -9.58 9.49
CA GLU A 87 3.41 -9.35 10.63
C GLU A 87 2.08 -10.10 10.43
N GLN A 88 1.64 -10.85 11.44
CA GLN A 88 0.42 -11.66 11.39
C GLN A 88 -0.81 -10.81 11.01
N SER A 89 -0.79 -9.53 11.41
CA SER A 89 -1.83 -8.55 11.10
C SER A 89 -1.99 -8.29 9.61
N ASP A 90 -0.93 -8.35 8.79
CA ASP A 90 -1.05 -8.11 7.34
C ASP A 90 -1.81 -9.23 6.63
N ARG A 91 -1.69 -10.47 7.13
CA ARG A 91 -2.48 -11.61 6.63
C ARG A 91 -3.94 -11.48 7.04
N GLU A 92 -4.21 -11.02 8.26
CA GLU A 92 -5.58 -10.78 8.73
C GLU A 92 -6.28 -9.70 7.89
N TYR A 93 -5.58 -8.62 7.50
CA TYR A 93 -6.13 -7.58 6.64
C TYR A 93 -6.62 -8.13 5.29
N LEU A 94 -5.86 -9.04 4.68
CA LEU A 94 -6.26 -9.69 3.44
C LEU A 94 -7.46 -10.63 3.62
N GLN A 95 -7.57 -11.32 4.77
CA GLN A 95 -8.68 -12.24 5.05
C GLN A 95 -9.98 -11.53 5.46
N ARG A 96 -9.91 -10.36 6.10
CA ARG A 96 -11.07 -9.65 6.65
C ARG A 96 -12.00 -9.02 5.63
N SER A 97 -11.67 -9.10 4.33
CA SER A 97 -12.45 -8.48 3.26
C SER A 97 -13.28 -9.47 2.43
N MET A 98 -13.64 -10.64 2.97
CA MET A 98 -14.66 -11.55 2.40
C MET A 98 -16.07 -11.25 2.92
#